data_AF-A0A947RLT3-F1
#
_entry.id   AF-A0A947RLT3-F1
#
_cell.length_a   1.000
_cell.length_b   1.000
_cell.length_c   1.000
_cell.angle_alpha   90.00
_cell.angle_beta   90.00
_cell.angle_gamma   90.00
#
_symmetry.space_group_name_H-M   'P 1'
#
loop_
_entity.id
_entity.type
_entity.pdbx_description
1 polymer ?
#
loop_
_entity_poly.entity_id
_entity_poly.type
_entity_poly.pdbx_seq_one_letter_code
_entity_poly.pdbx_strand_id
1 'polypeptide(L)'
;MNIEKKRNIFLNKSDISFLKNHYLFLDNDFLSMLFYKNDFLKDFISIFNNSEISLLIDPFVEFEFLREVFLPKQQKLKENFLSEDFFTSVENHQEVFLKLQENAILLSRIYAHQNNNNKKTGSSFVDLFLAARSMLLKNSCIITGNKKDFPLFVFDTLAVLNLEEDEGSLKSFCVLKFNEKKFSSCLLKYNKLHS
;
A
#
# COMPACT_ATOMS: atom_id res chain seq x y z
N MET A 1 -5.07 -20.37 -33.33
CA MET A 1 -5.56 -18.98 -33.33
C MET A 1 -5.69 -18.57 -31.86
N ASN A 2 -4.66 -17.93 -31.30
CA ASN A 2 -4.71 -17.48 -29.90
C ASN A 2 -5.59 -16.24 -29.84
N ILE A 3 -6.78 -16.38 -29.25
CA ILE A 3 -7.61 -15.24 -28.89
C ILE A 3 -6.94 -14.62 -27.67
N GLU A 4 -6.21 -13.52 -27.86
CA GLU A 4 -5.83 -12.63 -26.76
C GLU A 4 -7.13 -12.17 -26.09
N LYS A 5 -7.49 -12.79 -24.97
CA LYS A 5 -8.54 -12.28 -24.10
C LYS A 5 -8.06 -10.94 -23.58
N LYS A 6 -8.65 -9.85 -24.09
CA LYS A 6 -8.56 -8.52 -23.48
C LYS A 6 -9.00 -8.65 -22.03
N ARG A 7 -8.04 -8.65 -21.10
CA ARG A 7 -8.33 -8.53 -19.67
C ARG A 7 -8.76 -7.08 -19.45
N ASN A 8 -9.98 -6.88 -18.97
CA ASN A 8 -10.50 -5.55 -18.72
C ASN A 8 -10.12 -5.16 -17.29
N ILE A 9 -9.38 -4.06 -17.15
CA ILE A 9 -9.29 -3.39 -15.86
C ILE A 9 -10.61 -2.68 -15.62
N PHE A 10 -11.43 -3.22 -14.72
CA PHE A 10 -12.56 -2.51 -14.14
C PHE A 10 -12.04 -1.62 -13.02
N LEU A 11 -11.25 -0.62 -13.41
CA LEU A 11 -11.30 0.64 -12.72
C LEU A 11 -12.70 1.16 -13.00
N ASN A 12 -13.50 1.31 -11.95
CA ASN A 12 -14.56 2.29 -12.03
C ASN A 12 -13.84 3.58 -12.43
N LYS A 13 -13.89 3.94 -13.73
CA LYS A 13 -13.23 5.11 -14.33
C LYS A 13 -13.74 6.43 -13.72
N SER A 14 -14.54 6.37 -12.67
CA SER A 14 -14.82 7.45 -11.74
C SER A 14 -13.51 7.94 -11.12
N ASP A 15 -12.83 8.79 -11.89
CA ASP A 15 -11.81 9.77 -11.54
C ASP A 15 -10.85 9.38 -10.42
N ILE A 16 -9.70 8.83 -10.80
CA ILE A 16 -8.48 8.86 -9.97
C ILE A 16 -7.94 10.30 -9.76
N SER A 17 -8.68 11.33 -10.20
CA SER A 17 -8.31 12.74 -10.03
C SER A 17 -8.11 13.14 -8.57
N PHE A 18 -8.76 12.44 -7.63
CA PHE A 18 -8.53 12.65 -6.19
C PHE A 18 -7.11 12.28 -5.75
N LEU A 19 -6.41 11.44 -6.52
CA LEU A 19 -5.01 11.09 -6.28
C LEU A 19 -4.04 12.10 -6.89
N LYS A 20 -4.51 13.07 -7.68
CA LYS A 20 -3.63 14.11 -8.23
C LYS A 20 -2.83 14.78 -7.09
N ASN A 21 -1.53 15.00 -7.29
CA ASN A 21 -0.61 15.55 -6.29
C ASN A 21 -0.47 14.69 -5.01
N HIS A 22 -0.82 13.40 -5.07
CA HIS A 22 -0.58 12.47 -3.97
C HIS A 22 0.62 11.56 -4.25
N TYR A 23 1.26 11.16 -3.17
CA TYR A 23 2.23 10.08 -3.13
C TYR A 23 1.49 8.75 -2.96
N LEU A 24 1.66 7.81 -3.87
CA LEU A 24 1.02 6.50 -3.79
C LEU A 24 2.04 5.44 -3.40
N PHE A 25 2.00 5.01 -2.14
CA PHE A 25 2.81 3.90 -1.65
C PHE A 25 2.23 2.57 -2.11
N LEU A 26 3.07 1.73 -2.69
CA LEU A 26 2.69 0.39 -3.14
C LEU A 26 3.00 -0.60 -2.03
N ASP A 27 1.99 -1.35 -1.58
CA ASP A 27 2.19 -2.51 -0.70
C ASP A 27 2.78 -3.69 -1.48
N ASN A 28 3.44 -4.62 -0.79
CA ASN A 28 4.16 -5.75 -1.40
C ASN A 28 3.25 -6.62 -2.28
N ASP A 29 2.00 -6.83 -1.87
CA ASP A 29 1.06 -7.68 -2.61
C ASP A 29 0.60 -7.05 -3.95
N PHE A 30 0.47 -5.73 -3.98
CA PHE A 30 0.18 -4.97 -5.19
C PHE A 30 1.42 -4.86 -6.08
N LEU A 31 2.59 -4.59 -5.49
CA LEU A 31 3.86 -4.54 -6.22
C LEU A 31 4.17 -5.88 -6.90
N SER A 32 3.92 -6.99 -6.20
CA SER A 32 4.03 -8.33 -6.76
C SER A 32 3.06 -8.56 -7.92
N MET A 33 1.83 -8.04 -7.83
CA MET A 33 0.88 -8.11 -8.95
C MET A 33 1.40 -7.37 -10.19
N LEU A 34 1.90 -6.15 -10.01
CA LEU A 34 2.47 -5.36 -11.11
C LEU A 34 3.65 -6.09 -11.77
N PHE A 35 4.54 -6.68 -10.97
CA PHE A 35 5.70 -7.43 -11.48
C PHE A 35 5.31 -8.65 -12.33
N TYR A 36 4.33 -9.44 -11.86
CA TYR A 36 3.94 -10.67 -12.57
C TYR A 36 2.98 -10.46 -13.74
N LYS A 37 2.29 -9.31 -13.81
CA LYS A 37 1.29 -9.02 -14.84
C LYS A 37 1.68 -7.76 -15.64
N ASN A 38 2.54 -7.93 -16.65
CA ASN A 38 3.03 -6.83 -17.47
C ASN A 38 1.90 -6.02 -18.16
N ASP A 39 0.84 -6.67 -18.63
CA ASP A 39 -0.30 -5.96 -19.24
C ASP A 39 -1.01 -5.06 -18.21
N PHE A 40 -1.17 -5.56 -16.98
CA PHE A 40 -1.73 -4.79 -15.88
C PHE A 40 -0.85 -3.60 -15.50
N LEU A 41 0.47 -3.78 -15.47
CA LEU A 41 1.43 -2.70 -15.26
C LEU A 41 1.28 -1.59 -16.31
N LYS A 42 1.19 -1.96 -17.60
CA LYS A 42 1.04 -0.97 -18.69
C LYS A 42 -0.25 -0.18 -18.56
N ASP A 43 -1.36 -0.85 -18.32
CA ASP A 43 -2.64 -0.19 -18.15
C ASP A 43 -2.62 0.70 -16.90
N PHE A 44 -2.09 0.19 -15.78
CA PHE A 44 -1.90 0.98 -14.56
C PHE A 44 -1.08 2.23 -14.86
N ILE A 45 0.14 2.12 -15.39
CA ILE A 45 0.97 3.26 -15.77
C ILE A 45 0.22 4.22 -16.72
N SER A 46 -0.54 3.71 -17.70
CA SER A 46 -1.29 4.56 -18.63
C SER A 46 -2.33 5.45 -17.94
N ILE A 47 -2.92 4.95 -16.86
CA ILE A 47 -3.88 5.68 -16.03
C ILE A 47 -3.14 6.75 -15.20
N PHE A 48 -1.92 6.46 -14.74
CA PHE A 48 -1.15 7.34 -13.87
C PHE A 48 -0.25 8.36 -14.61
N ASN A 49 0.15 8.10 -15.86
CA ASN A 49 1.07 8.94 -16.63
C ASN A 49 0.59 10.39 -16.84
N ASN A 50 -0.71 10.65 -16.76
CA ASN A 50 -1.29 11.99 -16.92
C ASN A 50 -1.69 12.66 -15.61
N SER A 51 -1.40 12.06 -14.46
CA SER A 51 -2.10 12.36 -13.21
C SER A 51 -1.29 13.11 -12.14
N GLU A 52 -0.03 13.48 -12.39
CA GLU A 52 0.86 14.09 -11.38
C GLU A 52 0.90 13.26 -10.07
N ILE A 53 0.99 11.94 -10.21
CA ILE A 53 1.05 10.98 -9.10
C ILE A 53 2.45 10.37 -9.07
N SER A 54 3.08 10.40 -7.91
CA SER A 54 4.37 9.74 -7.70
C SER A 54 4.15 8.37 -7.06
N LEU A 55 4.56 7.31 -7.77
CA LEU A 55 4.53 5.94 -7.26
C LEU A 55 5.74 5.74 -6.36
N LEU A 56 5.51 5.55 -5.07
CA LEU A 56 6.56 5.46 -4.08
C LEU A 56 6.76 4.02 -3.59
N ILE A 57 8.02 3.62 -3.48
CA ILE A 57 8.43 2.35 -2.86
C ILE A 57 9.03 2.65 -1.50
N ASP A 58 8.45 2.07 -0.44
CA ASP A 58 9.01 2.11 0.91
C ASP A 58 10.17 1.09 1.02
N PRO A 59 11.30 1.44 1.67
CA PRO A 59 12.43 0.52 1.83
C PRO A 59 12.12 -0.82 2.49
N PHE A 60 11.14 -0.87 3.40
CA PHE A 60 10.71 -2.11 4.05
C PHE A 60 9.82 -2.95 3.14
N VAL A 61 9.03 -2.32 2.27
CA VAL A 61 8.30 -3.03 1.20
C VAL A 61 9.26 -3.56 0.16
N GLU A 62 10.26 -2.76 -0.27
CA GLU A 62 11.35 -3.22 -1.14
C GLU A 62 12.07 -4.43 -0.55
N PHE A 63 12.43 -4.35 0.74
CA PHE A 63 13.04 -5.47 1.45
C PHE A 63 12.16 -6.72 1.40
N GLU A 64 10.87 -6.61 1.70
CA GLU A 64 9.95 -7.74 1.65
C GLU A 64 9.81 -8.32 0.24
N PHE A 65 9.67 -7.45 -0.76
CA PHE A 65 9.54 -7.83 -2.16
C PHE A 65 10.78 -8.58 -2.67
N LEU A 66 11.98 -8.16 -2.29
CA LEU A 66 13.24 -8.82 -2.68
C LEU A 66 13.51 -10.10 -1.87
N ARG A 67 13.09 -10.15 -0.60
CA ARG A 67 13.29 -11.32 0.30
C ARG A 67 12.62 -12.59 -0.22
N GLU A 68 11.52 -12.48 -0.95
CA GLU A 68 10.74 -13.63 -1.45
C GLU A 68 11.41 -14.42 -2.60
N VAL A 69 12.69 -14.17 -2.91
CA VAL A 69 13.37 -14.76 -4.06
C VAL A 69 14.63 -15.52 -3.66
N PHE A 70 14.69 -16.81 -4.03
CA PHE A 70 15.84 -17.68 -3.78
C PHE A 70 16.81 -17.78 -4.97
N LEU A 71 16.35 -17.45 -6.18
CA LEU A 71 17.16 -17.56 -7.40
C LEU A 71 17.77 -16.22 -7.78
N PRO A 72 19.10 -16.10 -7.93
CA PRO A 72 19.76 -14.84 -8.27
C PRO A 72 19.24 -14.19 -9.55
N LYS A 73 18.83 -14.99 -10.55
CA LYS A 73 18.25 -14.47 -11.80
C LYS A 73 16.91 -13.76 -11.56
N GLN A 74 16.05 -14.31 -10.69
CA GLN A 74 14.77 -13.69 -10.36
C GLN A 74 14.98 -12.44 -9.50
N GLN A 75 15.98 -12.43 -8.63
CA GLN A 75 16.29 -11.28 -7.81
C GLN A 75 16.66 -10.10 -8.70
N LYS A 76 17.54 -10.32 -9.68
CA LYS A 76 17.92 -9.30 -10.66
C LYS A 76 16.74 -8.76 -11.48
N LEU A 77 15.76 -9.62 -11.80
CA LEU A 77 14.53 -9.17 -12.47
C LEU A 77 13.70 -8.24 -11.58
N LYS A 78 13.57 -8.55 -10.29
CA LYS A 78 12.88 -7.69 -9.33
C LYS A 78 13.62 -6.37 -9.09
N GLU A 79 14.95 -6.41 -8.95
CA GLU A 79 15.79 -5.21 -8.82
C GLU A 79 15.65 -4.31 -10.05
N ASN A 80 15.72 -4.87 -11.27
CA ASN A 80 15.50 -4.12 -12.50
C ASN A 80 14.10 -3.49 -12.54
N PHE A 81 13.06 -4.23 -12.13
CA PHE A 81 11.70 -3.72 -12.07
C PHE A 81 11.55 -2.56 -11.07
N LEU A 82 12.18 -2.62 -9.91
CA LEU A 82 12.20 -1.52 -8.94
C LEU A 82 12.97 -0.29 -9.45
N SER A 83 13.93 -0.48 -10.35
CA SER A 83 14.73 0.60 -10.95
C SER A 83 14.07 1.33 -12.11
N GLU A 84 12.85 0.96 -12.49
CA GLU A 84 12.12 1.63 -13.57
C GLU A 84 11.78 3.09 -13.21
N ASP A 85 11.90 4.01 -14.17
CA ASP A 85 11.82 5.47 -13.95
C ASP A 85 10.49 5.98 -13.38
N PHE A 86 9.42 5.19 -13.48
CA PHE A 86 8.11 5.55 -12.94
C PHE A 86 7.97 5.25 -11.44
N PHE A 87 8.93 4.54 -10.83
CA PHE A 87 9.02 4.38 -9.39
C PHE A 87 9.96 5.39 -8.77
N THR A 88 9.67 5.78 -7.53
CA THR A 88 10.57 6.57 -6.71
C THR A 88 10.77 5.87 -5.38
N SER A 89 11.99 5.40 -5.13
CA SER A 89 12.37 4.85 -3.83
C SER A 89 12.44 5.96 -2.78
N VAL A 90 11.85 5.72 -1.62
CA VAL A 90 11.90 6.68 -0.51
C VAL A 90 13.07 6.37 0.39
N GLU A 91 13.82 7.40 0.79
CA GLU A 91 14.93 7.23 1.73
C GLU A 91 14.51 7.49 3.18
N ASN A 92 15.11 6.73 4.10
CA ASN A 92 14.93 6.88 5.54
C ASN A 92 16.19 7.45 6.17
N HIS A 93 16.33 8.78 6.19
CA HIS A 93 17.34 9.39 7.05
C HIS A 93 16.94 9.22 8.54
N GLN A 94 17.93 9.33 9.43
CA GLN A 94 17.80 8.94 10.85
C GLN A 94 16.56 9.57 11.55
N GLU A 95 16.32 10.86 11.35
CA GLU A 95 15.17 11.55 11.96
C GLU A 95 13.83 11.04 11.45
N VAL A 96 13.72 10.75 10.15
CA VAL A 96 12.50 10.15 9.58
C VAL A 96 12.30 8.76 10.14
N PHE A 97 13.36 7.95 10.20
CA PHE A 97 13.28 6.60 10.76
C PHE A 97 12.78 6.59 12.22
N LEU A 98 13.29 7.49 13.06
CA LEU A 98 12.85 7.60 14.46
C LEU A 98 11.36 7.97 14.55
N LYS A 99 10.90 8.95 13.76
CA LYS A 99 9.47 9.33 13.71
C LYS A 99 8.58 8.18 13.21
N LEU A 100 9.04 7.45 12.21
CA LEU A 100 8.31 6.28 11.70
C LEU A 100 8.21 5.20 12.78
N GLN A 101 9.28 4.94 13.52
CA GLN A 101 9.29 3.98 14.62
C GLN A 101 8.31 4.37 15.74
N GLU A 102 8.32 5.64 16.17
CA GLU A 102 7.38 6.16 17.17
C GLU A 102 5.93 5.99 16.71
N ASN A 103 5.62 6.39 15.47
CA ASN A 103 4.29 6.24 14.88
C ASN A 103 3.88 4.76 14.75
N ALA A 104 4.79 3.88 14.32
CA ALA A 104 4.51 2.45 14.17
C ALA A 104 4.21 1.79 15.52
N ILE A 105 4.97 2.15 16.58
CA ILE A 105 4.69 1.69 17.94
C ILE A 105 3.31 2.18 18.38
N LEU A 106 2.98 3.44 18.13
CA LEU A 106 1.68 4.00 18.52
C LEU A 106 0.52 3.32 17.78
N LEU A 107 0.65 3.14 16.47
CA LEU A 107 -0.31 2.39 15.65
C LEU A 107 -0.49 0.95 16.15
N SER A 108 0.60 0.26 16.48
CA SER A 108 0.53 -1.11 16.99
C SER A 108 -0.29 -1.22 18.29
N ARG A 109 -0.11 -0.26 19.21
CA ARG A 109 -0.89 -0.19 20.46
C ARG A 109 -2.36 0.07 20.18
N ILE A 110 -2.65 1.02 19.29
CA ILE A 110 -4.03 1.34 18.89
C ILE A 110 -4.70 0.14 18.22
N TYR A 111 -4.01 -0.55 17.32
CA TYR A 111 -4.54 -1.72 16.62
C TYR A 111 -4.86 -2.85 17.61
N ALA A 112 -3.90 -3.16 18.49
CA ALA A 112 -4.08 -4.17 19.53
C ALA A 112 -5.27 -3.85 20.44
N HIS A 113 -5.40 -2.60 20.87
CA HIS A 113 -6.50 -2.15 21.72
C HIS A 113 -7.87 -2.26 21.04
N GLN A 114 -7.99 -1.88 19.77
CA GLN A 114 -9.26 -1.96 19.05
C GLN A 114 -9.63 -3.40 18.66
N ASN A 115 -8.64 -4.28 18.47
CA ASN A 115 -8.84 -5.69 18.10
C ASN A 115 -9.01 -6.63 19.31
N ASN A 116 -9.04 -6.09 20.54
CA ASN A 116 -9.05 -6.84 21.80
C ASN A 116 -10.27 -7.79 21.95
N ASN A 117 -11.28 -7.69 21.08
CA ASN A 117 -12.51 -8.46 21.16
C ASN A 117 -12.64 -9.65 20.20
N ASN A 118 -11.76 -9.88 19.21
CA ASN A 118 -11.68 -11.15 18.46
C ASN A 118 -10.64 -11.12 17.31
N LYS A 119 -9.83 -12.18 17.23
CA LYS A 119 -8.89 -12.63 16.16
C LYS A 119 -7.45 -12.08 16.17
N LYS A 120 -6.49 -13.03 16.12
CA LYS A 120 -5.07 -12.88 15.73
C LYS A 120 -4.95 -12.16 14.39
N THR A 121 -5.04 -10.83 14.40
CA THR A 121 -4.79 -9.99 13.24
C THR A 121 -3.82 -8.91 13.71
N GLY A 122 -2.55 -9.28 13.77
CA GLY A 122 -1.47 -8.33 13.92
C GLY A 122 -0.98 -7.99 12.53
N SER A 123 -1.03 -6.71 12.16
CA SER A 123 -0.32 -6.19 10.98
C SER A 123 1.17 -6.51 11.12
N SER A 124 1.84 -6.79 10.02
CA SER A 124 3.28 -7.07 10.06
C SER A 124 4.08 -5.83 10.45
N PHE A 125 5.37 -6.02 10.72
CA PHE A 125 6.30 -4.90 10.94
C PHE A 125 6.33 -3.95 9.74
N VAL A 126 6.35 -4.50 8.51
CA VAL A 126 6.39 -3.71 7.27
C VAL A 126 5.10 -2.91 7.13
N ASP A 127 3.95 -3.53 7.36
CA ASP A 127 2.64 -2.85 7.29
C ASP A 127 2.53 -1.70 8.29
N LEU A 128 3.03 -1.89 9.52
CA LEU A 128 3.03 -0.84 10.54
C LEU A 128 3.95 0.32 10.16
N PHE A 129 5.11 0.06 9.56
CA PHE A 129 6.00 1.10 9.06
C PHE A 129 5.41 1.84 7.85
N LEU A 130 4.75 1.11 6.95
CA LEU A 130 4.04 1.71 5.81
C LEU A 130 2.89 2.60 6.28
N ALA A 131 2.10 2.12 7.25
CA ALA A 131 1.04 2.90 7.89
C ALA A 131 1.60 4.14 8.61
N ALA A 132 2.72 3.99 9.32
CA ALA A 132 3.41 5.10 10.00
C ALA A 132 3.93 6.15 9.02
N ARG A 133 4.40 5.74 7.84
CA ARG A 133 4.78 6.67 6.78
C ARG A 133 3.59 7.39 6.20
N SER A 134 2.47 6.68 6.01
CA SER A 134 1.23 7.31 5.57
C SER A 134 0.73 8.36 6.58
N MET A 135 0.90 8.09 7.88
CA MET A 135 0.64 9.07 8.94
C MET A 135 1.58 10.28 8.89
N LEU A 136 2.86 10.08 8.57
CA LEU A 136 3.85 11.16 8.50
C LEU A 136 3.64 12.08 7.28
N LEU A 137 3.27 11.52 6.12
CA LEU A 137 3.12 12.24 4.87
C LEU A 137 1.65 12.53 4.55
N LYS A 138 1.19 13.75 4.87
CA LYS A 138 -0.23 14.16 4.75
C LYS A 138 -0.85 13.93 3.37
N ASN A 139 -0.09 14.04 2.28
CA ASN A 139 -0.57 13.83 0.91
C ASN A 139 -0.25 12.43 0.37
N SER A 140 -0.10 11.43 1.24
CA SER A 140 0.15 10.05 0.82
C SER A 140 -1.07 9.14 0.89
N CYS A 141 -1.09 8.12 0.06
CA CYS A 141 -2.06 7.03 0.03
C CYS A 141 -1.30 5.70 -0.03
N ILE A 142 -1.95 4.61 0.37
CA ILE A 142 -1.42 3.24 0.24
C ILE A 142 -2.33 2.47 -0.71
N ILE A 143 -1.77 1.70 -1.63
CA ILE A 143 -2.52 0.70 -2.40
C ILE A 143 -2.14 -0.71 -1.95
N THR A 144 -3.13 -1.50 -1.56
CA THR A 144 -2.94 -2.83 -0.94
C THR A 144 -4.09 -3.75 -1.32
N GLY A 145 -3.83 -5.04 -1.50
CA GLY A 145 -4.86 -6.08 -1.59
C GLY A 145 -5.22 -6.65 -0.22
N ASN A 146 -4.42 -6.40 0.82
CA ASN A 146 -4.61 -6.92 2.17
C ASN A 146 -5.14 -5.86 3.15
N LYS A 147 -6.32 -5.32 2.84
CA LYS A 147 -7.00 -4.25 3.61
C LYS A 147 -7.08 -4.49 5.13
N LYS A 148 -7.08 -5.74 5.60
CA LYS A 148 -7.19 -6.07 7.02
C LYS A 148 -6.01 -5.54 7.85
N ASP A 149 -4.84 -5.34 7.23
CA ASP A 149 -3.63 -4.87 7.90
C ASP A 149 -3.63 -3.35 8.09
N PHE A 150 -4.57 -2.66 7.41
CA PHE A 150 -4.80 -1.21 7.46
C PHE A 150 -6.25 -0.92 7.90
N PRO A 151 -6.53 -1.02 9.22
CA PRO A 151 -7.89 -1.05 9.74
C PRO A 151 -8.66 0.26 9.51
N LEU A 152 -9.97 0.11 9.22
CA LEU A 152 -10.88 1.22 8.90
C LEU A 152 -11.16 2.20 10.05
N PHE A 153 -10.81 1.83 11.28
CA PHE A 153 -10.86 2.75 12.43
C PHE A 153 -9.66 3.71 12.47
N VAL A 154 -8.67 3.55 11.58
CA VAL A 154 -7.59 4.53 11.34
C VAL A 154 -7.57 5.01 9.89
N PHE A 155 -7.94 4.17 8.93
CA PHE A 155 -7.86 4.48 7.51
C PHE A 155 -9.23 4.71 6.87
N ASP A 156 -9.27 5.54 5.83
CA ASP A 156 -10.38 5.64 4.89
C ASP A 156 -10.05 4.87 3.61
N THR A 157 -11.06 4.24 3.01
CA THR A 157 -10.95 3.69 1.66
C THR A 157 -11.40 4.75 0.66
N LEU A 158 -10.48 5.21 -0.18
CA LEU A 158 -10.76 6.22 -1.20
C LEU A 158 -11.24 5.59 -2.51
N ALA A 159 -10.66 4.45 -2.90
CA ALA A 159 -11.04 3.72 -4.09
C ALA A 159 -10.78 2.22 -3.96
N VAL A 160 -11.41 1.46 -4.87
CA VAL A 160 -11.17 0.02 -5.04
C VAL A 160 -10.91 -0.24 -6.52
N LEU A 161 -9.75 -0.83 -6.83
CA LEU A 161 -9.40 -1.33 -8.15
C LEU A 161 -9.77 -2.80 -8.21
N ASN A 162 -10.48 -3.21 -9.26
CA ASN A 162 -10.80 -4.61 -9.49
C ASN A 162 -10.08 -5.09 -10.76
N LEU A 163 -9.32 -6.16 -10.61
CA LEU A 163 -8.67 -6.87 -11.70
C LEU A 163 -9.40 -8.19 -11.92
N GLU A 164 -9.88 -8.40 -13.13
CA GLU A 164 -10.37 -9.72 -13.56
C GLU A 164 -9.17 -10.61 -13.89
N GLU A 165 -9.05 -11.71 -13.15
CA GLU A 165 -8.03 -12.74 -13.36
C GLU A 165 -8.53 -13.80 -14.35
N ASP A 166 -7.63 -14.71 -14.72
CA ASP A 166 -7.99 -15.84 -15.58
C ASP A 166 -9.09 -16.67 -14.88
N GLU A 167 -10.10 -17.11 -15.63
CA GLU A 167 -11.30 -17.81 -15.13
C GLU A 167 -12.38 -16.92 -14.48
N GLY A 168 -12.21 -15.60 -14.49
CA GLY A 168 -13.26 -14.65 -14.08
C GLY A 168 -13.31 -14.37 -12.58
N SER A 169 -12.30 -14.82 -11.80
CA SER A 169 -12.13 -14.35 -10.43
C SER A 169 -11.76 -12.87 -10.41
N LEU A 170 -12.25 -12.14 -9.40
CA LEU A 170 -11.91 -10.74 -9.19
C LEU A 170 -10.91 -10.62 -8.05
N LYS A 171 -9.77 -9.97 -8.33
CA LYS A 171 -8.84 -9.52 -7.30
C LYS A 171 -9.02 -8.03 -7.08
N SER A 172 -9.26 -7.64 -5.83
CA SER A 172 -9.51 -6.25 -5.44
C SER A 172 -8.32 -5.66 -4.70
N PHE A 173 -7.96 -4.43 -5.06
CA PHE A 173 -6.97 -3.61 -4.36
C PHE A 173 -7.63 -2.34 -3.87
N CYS A 174 -7.34 -1.94 -2.63
CA CYS A 174 -7.90 -0.74 -2.02
C CYS A 174 -6.85 0.37 -2.00
N VAL A 175 -7.28 1.58 -2.35
CA VAL A 175 -6.52 2.81 -2.11
C VAL A 175 -6.96 3.37 -0.78
N LEU A 176 -6.04 3.46 0.17
CA LEU A 176 -6.28 3.82 1.55
C LEU A 176 -5.59 5.13 1.90
N LYS A 177 -6.24 5.90 2.77
CA LYS A 177 -5.74 7.17 3.29
C LYS A 177 -5.73 7.13 4.80
N PHE A 178 -4.61 7.52 5.41
CA PHE A 178 -4.56 7.73 6.86
C PHE A 178 -5.53 8.86 7.26
N ASN A 179 -6.42 8.58 8.21
CA ASN A 179 -7.38 9.56 8.71
C ASN A 179 -6.97 10.02 10.12
N GLU A 180 -6.44 11.23 10.18
CA GLU A 180 -5.97 11.86 11.41
C GLU A 180 -7.07 11.96 12.48
N LYS A 181 -8.31 12.29 12.11
CA LYS A 181 -9.44 12.41 13.05
C LYS A 181 -9.83 11.07 13.67
N LYS A 182 -9.88 10.02 12.85
CA LYS A 182 -10.15 8.66 13.30
C LYS A 182 -9.05 8.18 14.25
N PHE A 183 -7.80 8.39 13.86
CA PHE A 183 -6.64 8.09 14.70
C PHE A 183 -6.68 8.83 16.03
N SER A 184 -6.87 10.15 16.04
CA SER A 184 -6.97 10.96 17.28
C SER A 184 -8.11 10.46 18.17
N SER A 185 -9.24 10.05 17.60
CA SER A 185 -10.36 9.49 18.37
C SER A 185 -9.99 8.18 19.05
N CYS A 186 -9.24 7.30 18.36
CA CYS A 186 -8.71 6.07 18.95
C CYS A 186 -7.66 6.35 20.03
N LEU A 187 -6.77 7.31 19.79
CA LEU A 187 -5.71 7.70 20.73
C LEU A 187 -6.29 8.27 22.03
N LEU A 188 -7.31 9.13 21.94
CA LEU A 188 -8.00 9.66 23.11
C LEU A 188 -8.66 8.56 23.94
N LYS A 189 -9.28 7.56 23.30
CA LYS A 189 -9.88 6.40 23.99
C LYS A 189 -8.81 5.57 24.69
N TYR A 190 -7.69 5.32 24.02
CA TYR A 190 -6.56 4.59 24.58
C TYR A 190 -6.00 5.30 25.82
N ASN A 191 -5.73 6.61 25.73
CA ASN A 191 -5.18 7.38 26.84
C ASN A 191 -6.10 7.42 28.06
N LYS A 192 -7.43 7.49 27.87
CA LYS A 192 -8.42 7.47 28.96
C LYS A 192 -8.43 6.17 29.78
N LEU A 193 -7.96 5.06 29.21
CA LEU A 193 -7.91 3.77 29.91
C LEU A 193 -6.60 3.57 30.68
N HIS A 194 -5.62 4.44 30.43
CA HIS A 194 -4.30 4.41 31.06
C HIS A 194 -4.03 5.63 31.94
N SER A 195 -5.02 6.52 32.09
CA SER A 195 -5.07 7.64 33.04
C SER A 195 -5.84 7.25 34.29
#